data_AF-G7JNN7-F1
#
_entry.id   AF-G7JNN7-F1
#
_cell.length_a   1.000
_cell.length_b   1.000
_cell.length_c   1.000
_cell.angle_alpha   90.00
_cell.angle_beta   90.00
_cell.angle_gamma   90.00
#
_symmetry.space_group_name_H-M   'P 1'
#
loop_
_entity.id
_entity.type
_entity.pdbx_description
1 polymer ?
#
loop_
_entity_poly.entity_id
_entity_poly.type
_entity_poly.pdbx_seq_one_letter_code
_entity_poly.pdbx_strand_id
1 'polypeptide(L)'
;MVMTKRHYYKKEIVFTIFIGLSGEIQFKLEQLLQNPTLRIVNVDGKSYRELDFWTLENGFFTNISTEQVKNGLLRAPKGWNLPTKQKPMRIAFSKFIKIDITKIG
;
A
#
# COMPACT_ATOMS: atom_id res chain seq x y z
N MET A 1 -11.88 4.63 38.27
CA MET A 1 -11.17 4.47 36.98
C MET A 1 -11.09 5.84 36.31
N VAL A 2 -9.91 6.46 36.27
CA VAL A 2 -9.74 7.83 35.73
C VAL A 2 -9.54 7.74 34.22
N MET A 3 -10.54 8.15 33.46
CA MET A 3 -10.42 8.31 32.01
C MET A 3 -9.59 9.56 31.74
N THR A 4 -8.39 9.41 31.17
CA THR A 4 -7.56 10.56 30.78
C THR A 4 -8.16 11.22 29.53
N LYS A 5 -8.07 12.56 29.44
CA LYS A 5 -8.60 13.36 28.32
C LYS A 5 -8.30 12.77 26.93
N ARG A 6 -7.11 12.20 26.75
CA ARG A 6 -6.69 11.53 25.50
C ARG A 6 -7.59 10.36 25.10
N HIS A 7 -8.02 9.54 26.06
CA HIS A 7 -8.95 8.43 25.81
C HIS A 7 -10.35 8.93 25.46
N TYR A 8 -10.75 10.04 26.07
CA TYR A 8 -12.05 10.66 25.81
C TYR A 8 -12.14 11.21 24.37
N TYR A 9 -11.15 12.00 23.93
CA TYR A 9 -11.13 12.56 22.56
C TYR A 9 -10.99 11.49 21.48
N LYS A 10 -10.21 10.43 21.73
CA LYS A 10 -10.14 9.28 20.79
C LYS A 10 -11.52 8.63 20.64
N LYS A 11 -12.26 8.48 21.74
CA LYS A 11 -13.61 7.91 21.72
C LYS A 11 -14.56 8.77 20.88
N GLU A 12 -14.56 10.08 21.07
CA GLU A 12 -15.44 10.99 20.30
C GLU A 12 -15.18 10.93 18.79
N ILE A 13 -13.92 10.96 18.36
CA ILE A 13 -13.57 10.89 16.93
C ILE A 13 -14.08 9.59 16.28
N VAL A 14 -13.95 8.44 16.96
CA VAL A 14 -14.34 7.14 16.40
C VAL A 14 -15.85 6.98 16.22
N PHE A 15 -16.67 7.67 17.02
CA PHE A 15 -18.14 7.55 16.95
C PHE A 15 -18.82 8.71 16.21
N THR A 16 -18.06 9.68 15.72
CA THR A 16 -18.61 10.86 15.04
C THR A 16 -18.61 10.65 13.54
N ILE A 17 -19.70 11.07 12.89
CA ILE A 17 -19.81 11.19 11.44
C ILE A 17 -19.35 12.60 11.07
N PHE A 18 -18.37 12.71 10.18
CA PHE A 18 -17.90 13.99 9.69
C PHE A 18 -18.33 14.17 8.23
N ILE A 19 -18.75 15.38 7.86
CA ILE A 19 -19.06 15.73 6.47
C ILE A 19 -17.99 16.69 5.99
N GLY A 20 -17.19 16.27 5.01
CA GLY A 20 -16.11 17.06 4.43
C GLY A 20 -16.20 17.14 2.91
N LEU A 21 -15.20 17.77 2.28
CA LEU A 21 -15.11 17.88 0.82
C LEU A 21 -14.96 16.52 0.12
N SER A 22 -14.42 15.53 0.84
CA SER A 22 -14.33 14.13 0.38
C SER A 22 -15.60 13.33 0.63
N GLY A 23 -16.68 13.98 1.07
CA GLY A 23 -17.93 13.34 1.46
C GLY A 23 -17.96 12.98 2.93
N GLU A 24 -18.76 11.96 3.24
CA GLU A 24 -18.95 11.47 4.59
C GLU A 24 -17.74 10.64 5.05
N ILE A 25 -17.26 10.91 6.26
CA ILE A 25 -16.13 10.25 6.90
C ILE A 25 -16.63 9.61 8.20
N GLN A 26 -16.47 8.30 8.32
CA GLN A 26 -16.89 7.53 9.49
C GLN A 26 -15.80 6.54 9.87
N PHE A 27 -15.74 6.20 11.17
CA PHE A 27 -14.81 5.21 11.67
C PHE A 27 -15.56 4.02 12.29
N LYS A 28 -15.02 2.81 12.12
CA LYS A 28 -15.50 1.59 12.77
C LYS A 28 -14.29 0.76 13.20
N LEU A 29 -14.28 0.32 14.46
CA LEU A 29 -13.15 -0.45 15.03
C LEU A 29 -11.79 0.24 14.81
N GLU A 30 -11.76 1.57 14.98
CA GLU A 30 -10.57 2.40 14.77
C GLU A 30 -10.05 2.48 13.32
N GLN A 31 -10.86 2.07 12.33
CA GLN A 31 -10.53 2.13 10.91
C GLN A 31 -11.53 3.02 10.15
N LEU A 32 -11.09 3.66 9.07
CA LEU A 32 -11.98 4.39 8.17
C LEU A 32 -12.98 3.42 7.54
N LEU A 33 -14.27 3.74 7.62
CA LEU A 33 -15.33 2.88 7.10
C LEU A 33 -15.42 2.94 5.58
N GLN A 34 -15.20 4.11 4.98
CA GLN A 34 -15.23 4.29 3.53
C GLN A 34 -13.94 3.79 2.89
N ASN A 35 -14.06 3.16 1.71
CA ASN A 35 -12.92 2.88 0.85
C ASN A 35 -12.49 4.18 0.15
N PRO A 36 -11.31 4.74 0.43
CA PRO A 36 -10.90 5.98 -0.19
C PRO A 36 -10.48 5.74 -1.65
N THR A 37 -10.77 6.72 -2.50
CA THR A 37 -10.11 6.84 -3.80
C THR A 37 -8.71 7.41 -3.60
N LEU A 38 -7.69 6.65 -3.98
CA LEU A 38 -6.29 7.05 -3.85
C LEU A 38 -5.78 7.64 -5.16
N ARG A 39 -4.93 8.68 -5.07
CA ARG A 39 -4.19 9.22 -6.21
C ARG A 39 -2.81 8.56 -6.29
N ILE A 40 -2.49 8.00 -7.45
CA ILE A 40 -1.20 7.38 -7.72
C ILE A 40 -0.29 8.42 -8.36
N VAL A 41 0.91 8.57 -7.79
CA VAL A 41 1.91 9.54 -8.25
C VAL A 41 3.27 8.86 -8.43
N ASN A 42 4.04 9.34 -9.39
CA ASN A 42 5.46 9.05 -9.50
C ASN A 42 6.24 10.23 -8.95
N VAL A 43 7.10 9.99 -7.96
CA VAL A 43 7.97 11.01 -7.37
C VAL A 43 9.34 10.91 -8.03
N ASP A 44 9.85 12.03 -8.53
CA ASP A 44 11.17 12.13 -9.16
C ASP A 44 11.95 13.30 -8.55
N GLY A 45 12.91 12.98 -7.69
CA GLY A 45 13.66 13.96 -6.92
C GLY A 45 12.75 14.83 -6.05
N LYS A 46 12.56 16.09 -6.44
CA LYS A 46 11.72 17.10 -5.74
C LYS A 46 10.39 17.36 -6.43
N SER A 47 10.07 16.68 -7.51
CA SER A 47 8.81 16.82 -8.24
C SER A 47 8.00 15.53 -8.16
N TYR A 48 6.73 15.62 -8.53
CA TYR A 48 5.89 14.45 -8.75
C TYR A 48 5.01 14.65 -9.98
N ARG A 49 4.58 13.54 -10.57
CA ARG A 49 3.57 13.52 -11.62
C ARG A 49 2.45 12.54 -11.24
N GLU A 50 1.21 12.92 -11.50
CA GLU A 50 0.06 12.03 -11.35
C GLU A 50 0.08 10.96 -12.44
N LEU A 51 -0.24 9.72 -12.05
CA LEU A 51 -0.23 8.57 -12.95
C LEU A 51 -1.60 7.97 -13.14
N ASP A 52 -2.38 7.86 -12.07
CA ASP A 52 -3.68 7.19 -12.09
C ASP A 52 -4.44 7.45 -10.78
N PHE A 53 -5.64 6.88 -10.66
CA PHE A 53 -6.34 6.67 -9.42
C PHE A 53 -6.49 5.18 -9.11
N TRP A 54 -6.60 4.86 -7.82
CA TRP A 54 -6.82 3.51 -7.34
C TRP A 54 -7.99 3.44 -6.34
N THR A 55 -8.87 2.47 -6.49
CA THR A 55 -9.89 2.09 -5.50
C THR A 55 -9.76 0.61 -5.14
N LEU A 56 -10.29 0.24 -3.97
CA LEU A 56 -10.32 -1.17 -3.56
C LEU A 56 -11.14 -2.03 -4.53
N GLU A 57 -12.21 -1.48 -5.08
CA GLU A 57 -13.18 -2.19 -5.93
C GLU A 57 -12.70 -2.37 -7.37
N ASN A 58 -12.01 -1.38 -7.93
CA ASN A 58 -11.66 -1.36 -9.36
C ASN A 58 -10.16 -1.46 -9.63
N GLY A 59 -9.32 -1.39 -8.59
CA GLY A 59 -7.89 -1.21 -8.80
C GLY A 59 -7.61 0.13 -9.48
N PHE A 60 -6.79 0.12 -10.52
CA PHE A 60 -6.49 1.31 -11.34
C PHE A 60 -7.63 1.58 -12.34
N PHE A 61 -8.09 2.83 -12.47
CA PHE A 61 -9.32 3.10 -13.24
C PHE A 61 -9.37 4.42 -14.02
N THR A 62 -8.27 5.17 -14.16
CA THR A 62 -8.27 6.36 -15.03
C THR A 62 -7.45 6.21 -16.30
N ASN A 63 -8.01 6.76 -17.37
CA ASN A 63 -7.42 6.79 -18.70
C ASN A 63 -6.65 8.11 -18.88
N ILE A 64 -5.67 8.39 -18.00
CA ILE A 64 -4.76 9.52 -18.23
C ILE A 64 -3.98 9.16 -19.50
N SER A 65 -4.10 10.00 -20.54
CA SER A 65 -3.59 9.71 -21.88
C SER A 65 -2.16 9.16 -21.81
N THR A 66 -1.99 7.98 -22.41
CA THR A 66 -0.74 7.20 -22.44
C THR A 66 0.46 7.95 -23.05
N GLU A 67 0.24 9.15 -23.59
CA GLU A 67 1.26 10.00 -24.19
C GLU A 67 2.24 10.60 -23.16
N GLN A 68 1.81 10.88 -21.92
CA GLN A 68 2.70 11.48 -20.91
C GLN A 68 3.52 10.46 -20.10
N VAL A 69 3.28 9.16 -20.29
CA VAL A 69 4.01 8.07 -19.61
C VAL A 69 5.33 7.71 -20.33
N LYS A 70 5.59 8.32 -21.50
CA LYS A 70 6.73 7.97 -22.37
C LYS A 70 8.11 8.35 -21.86
N ASN A 71 8.25 9.19 -20.82
CA ASN A 71 9.57 9.67 -20.37
C ASN A 71 10.13 8.95 -19.13
N GLY A 72 9.56 7.81 -18.73
CA GLY A 72 10.12 7.00 -17.62
C GLY A 72 9.64 5.56 -17.51
N LEU A 73 8.67 5.14 -18.32
CA LEU A 73 8.05 3.80 -18.27
C LEU A 73 8.08 3.08 -19.63
N LEU A 74 9.09 3.34 -20.47
CA LEU A 74 9.25 2.62 -21.76
C LEU A 74 9.35 1.10 -21.59
N ARG A 75 9.62 0.61 -20.37
CA ARG A 75 9.47 -0.79 -19.98
C ARG A 75 8.96 -0.83 -18.55
N ALA A 76 7.81 -1.45 -18.32
CA ALA A 76 7.50 -1.96 -16.99
C ALA A 76 8.70 -2.81 -16.55
N PRO A 77 9.31 -2.55 -15.38
CA PRO A 77 10.40 -3.40 -14.91
C PRO A 77 9.86 -4.82 -14.85
N LYS A 78 10.49 -5.75 -15.60
CA LYS A 78 10.21 -7.18 -15.46
C LYS A 78 10.46 -7.50 -14.00
N GLY A 79 9.39 -7.78 -13.24
CA GLY A 79 9.42 -7.92 -11.78
C GLY A 79 10.42 -8.99 -11.32
N TRP A 80 9.94 -10.14 -10.85
CA TRP A 80 10.84 -11.26 -10.61
C TRP A 80 11.32 -11.82 -11.95
N ASN A 81 12.60 -11.59 -12.28
CA ASN A 81 13.21 -12.30 -13.40
C ASN A 81 13.37 -13.77 -13.02
N LEU A 82 12.84 -14.68 -13.86
CA LEU A 82 12.96 -16.12 -13.67
C LEU A 82 14.44 -16.51 -13.55
N PRO A 83 14.85 -17.17 -12.46
CA PRO A 83 16.23 -17.65 -12.32
C PRO A 83 16.57 -18.64 -13.42
N THR A 84 17.77 -18.54 -13.99
CA THR A 84 18.28 -19.50 -14.98
C THR A 84 19.50 -20.22 -14.43
N LYS A 85 19.94 -21.30 -15.09
CA LYS A 85 21.19 -21.98 -14.74
C LYS A 85 22.41 -21.04 -14.82
N GLN A 86 22.41 -20.09 -15.75
CA GLN A 86 23.48 -19.09 -15.92
C GLN A 86 23.37 -17.94 -14.91
N LYS A 87 22.17 -17.63 -14.43
CA LYS A 87 21.90 -16.59 -13.44
C LYS A 87 20.93 -17.09 -12.37
N PRO A 88 21.39 -17.97 -11.46
CA PRO A 88 20.56 -18.51 -10.41
C PRO A 88 20.25 -17.45 -9.36
N MET A 89 19.09 -17.55 -8.72
CA MET A 89 18.76 -16.73 -7.56
C MET A 89 19.58 -17.24 -6.37
N ARG A 90 20.29 -16.33 -5.71
CA ARG A 90 21.08 -16.64 -4.51
C ARG A 90 20.34 -16.06 -3.32
N ILE A 91 19.90 -16.92 -2.41
CA ILE A 91 19.25 -16.51 -1.17
C ILE A 91 20.27 -16.72 -0.05
N ALA A 92 20.48 -15.70 0.77
CA ALA A 92 21.32 -15.76 1.96
C ALA A 92 20.50 -15.29 3.15
N PHE A 93 20.64 -15.98 4.28
CA PHE A 93 19.98 -15.63 5.52
C PHE A 93 21.02 -15.07 6.48
N SER A 94 20.69 -13.97 7.15
CA SER A 94 21.58 -13.33 8.12
C SER A 94 21.37 -13.82 9.56
N LYS A 95 20.30 -14.61 9.85
CA LYS A 95 20.05 -15.30 11.15
C LYS A 95 19.00 -16.43 11.06
N PHE A 96 19.09 -17.32 12.06
CA PHE A 96 18.39 -18.58 12.39
C PHE A 96 17.49 -19.27 11.34
N ILE A 97 17.90 -20.49 10.99
CA ILE A 97 17.05 -21.55 10.41
C ILE A 97 16.94 -22.64 11.50
N LYS A 98 15.73 -23.00 11.92
CA LYS A 98 15.51 -24.18 12.77
C LYS A 98 15.33 -25.40 11.88
N ILE A 99 16.29 -26.31 11.90
CA ILE A 99 16.22 -27.59 11.18
C ILE A 99 15.85 -28.65 12.21
N ASP A 100 14.61 -29.12 12.19
CA ASP A 100 14.19 -30.28 12.98
C ASP A 100 14.48 -31.55 12.16
N ILE A 101 15.58 -32.25 12.48
CA ILE A 101 15.89 -33.56 11.89
C ILE A 101 15.24 -34.63 12.76
N THR A 102 14.08 -35.13 12.35
CA THR A 102 13.54 -36.36 12.95
C THR A 102 14.42 -37.52 12.49
N LYS A 103 15.22 -38.09 13.40
CA LYS A 103 15.96 -39.33 13.12
C LYS A 103 14.92 -40.45 12.99
N ILE A 104 14.75 -40.94 11.77
CA ILE A 104 14.00 -42.18 11.50
C ILE A 104 14.96 -43.30 11.88
N GLY A 105 14.69 -43.95 13.02
CA GLY A 105 15.32 -45.21 13.41
C GLY A 105 14.58 -46.38 12.80
#